data_AF-A0A7C9PV45-F1
#
_entry.id   AF-A0A7C9PV45-F1
#
_cell.length_a   1.000
_cell.length_b   1.000
_cell.length_c   1.000
_cell.angle_alpha   90.00
_cell.angle_beta   90.00
_cell.angle_gamma   90.00
#
_symmetry.space_group_name_H-M   'P 1'
#
loop_
_entity.id
_entity.type
_entity.pdbx_description
1 polymer ?
#
loop_
_entity_poly.entity_id
_entity_poly.type
_entity_poly.pdbx_seq_one_letter_code
_entity_poly.pdbx_strand_id
1 'polypeptide(L)'
;MHKYKALISRKTLSLTLVGAIALAASPGQSARAASLSRTESQSPLEGNLVSLTFEPPAEKAPNNTAPGATRGESDLQAQASASQNIQFEPPGDPTPVNTTAGGTRGNQVEKLVALIPDNNHGRTVEPRPTFFVYVPPTSATQVFFSLQDKGRQNHYYTTLAISGKGGVVSVTLPADVPELEIGKDYQWFLMAIEPESRLKPGTVGVSGWVKRVEAPAQTVEYLSLTHVERASLYASSGIWYDTLKELAVGKIAQPDNTAVAGQWQALLEQVGLEDIAAEPLAEQF
;
A
#
# COMPACT_ATOMS: atom_id res chain seq x y z
N MET A 1 -15.37 -52.18 -15.36
CA MET A 1 -16.78 -51.72 -15.22
C MET A 1 -16.89 -51.02 -13.88
N HIS A 2 -17.34 -49.77 -13.86
CA HIS A 2 -18.11 -49.06 -12.81
C HIS A 2 -18.15 -47.59 -13.24
N LYS A 3 -19.24 -47.22 -13.93
CA LYS A 3 -19.50 -45.88 -14.48
C LYS A 3 -20.12 -45.02 -13.38
N TYR A 4 -19.51 -43.89 -13.03
CA TYR A 4 -20.20 -42.85 -12.26
C TYR A 4 -20.77 -41.82 -13.23
N LYS A 5 -22.12 -41.71 -13.20
CA LYS A 5 -22.92 -40.77 -13.99
C LYS A 5 -22.85 -39.37 -13.38
N ALA A 6 -22.76 -38.38 -14.26
CA ALA A 6 -22.91 -36.96 -13.98
C ALA A 6 -24.33 -36.62 -13.46
N LEU A 7 -24.40 -35.67 -12.52
CA LEU A 7 -25.63 -34.96 -12.15
C LEU A 7 -25.37 -33.46 -12.27
N ILE A 8 -25.87 -32.90 -13.37
CA ILE A 8 -25.90 -31.47 -13.67
C ILE A 8 -27.13 -30.90 -12.97
N SER A 9 -26.93 -30.04 -11.97
CA SER A 9 -28.03 -29.29 -11.33
C SER A 9 -28.19 -27.94 -12.03
N ARG A 10 -29.19 -27.85 -12.91
CA ARG A 10 -29.68 -26.57 -13.47
C ARG A 10 -30.70 -26.00 -12.50
N LYS A 11 -30.39 -24.87 -11.86
CA LYS A 11 -31.40 -24.01 -11.22
C LYS A 11 -31.69 -22.82 -12.12
N THR A 12 -32.78 -22.92 -12.87
CA THR A 12 -33.53 -21.78 -13.41
C THR A 12 -34.31 -21.13 -12.27
N LEU A 13 -34.15 -19.82 -12.07
CA LEU A 13 -35.14 -19.00 -11.38
C LEU A 13 -35.63 -17.92 -12.35
N SER A 14 -36.93 -17.90 -12.59
CA SER A 14 -37.65 -16.89 -13.34
C SER A 14 -38.70 -16.26 -12.45
N LEU A 15 -39.02 -15.00 -12.76
CA LEU A 15 -40.27 -14.28 -12.45
C LEU A 15 -40.41 -13.79 -10.97
N THR A 16 -40.95 -12.61 -10.65
CA THR A 16 -41.94 -11.77 -11.33
C THR A 16 -41.89 -10.33 -10.81
N LEU A 17 -42.15 -9.38 -11.71
CA LEU A 17 -42.41 -7.96 -11.49
C LEU A 17 -43.87 -7.76 -11.01
N VAL A 18 -44.09 -7.05 -9.91
CA VAL A 18 -45.37 -6.39 -9.58
C VAL A 18 -45.06 -4.99 -9.06
N GLY A 19 -45.75 -3.99 -9.60
CA GLY A 19 -45.49 -2.58 -9.34
C GLY A 19 -46.56 -1.87 -8.52
N ALA A 20 -46.48 -0.54 -8.68
CA ALA A 20 -47.47 0.50 -8.41
C ALA A 20 -47.47 1.22 -7.04
N ILE A 21 -46.89 2.44 -7.08
CA ILE A 21 -47.48 3.75 -6.78
C ILE A 21 -48.17 3.93 -5.41
N ALA A 22 -47.59 4.84 -4.61
CA ALA A 22 -48.37 5.80 -3.83
C ALA A 22 -47.66 7.17 -3.79
N LEU A 23 -48.26 8.15 -4.47
CA LEU A 23 -48.04 9.58 -4.30
C LEU A 23 -48.55 10.01 -2.92
N ALA A 24 -47.78 10.81 -2.19
CA ALA A 24 -48.31 11.72 -1.20
C ALA A 24 -47.44 12.98 -1.15
N ALA A 25 -47.90 14.02 -1.83
CA ALA A 25 -47.47 15.40 -1.62
C ALA A 25 -48.31 16.00 -0.49
N SER A 26 -47.68 16.78 0.39
CA SER A 26 -48.37 17.86 1.09
C SER A 26 -47.38 18.99 1.43
N PRO A 27 -47.77 20.27 1.26
CA PRO A 27 -46.91 21.44 1.40
C PRO A 27 -47.08 22.18 2.75
N GLY A 28 -46.14 23.08 3.04
CA GLY A 28 -46.24 24.10 4.10
C GLY A 28 -45.07 24.00 5.09
N GLN A 29 -44.37 25.06 5.50
CA GLN A 29 -44.66 26.49 5.46
C GLN A 29 -43.33 27.27 5.38
N SER A 30 -43.35 28.40 4.68
CA SER A 30 -42.37 29.46 4.80
C SER A 30 -42.44 30.12 6.17
N ALA A 31 -41.29 30.35 6.81
CA ALA A 31 -41.13 31.37 7.84
C ALA A 31 -40.07 32.38 7.40
N ARG A 32 -40.50 33.63 7.34
CA ARG A 32 -39.72 34.83 7.03
C ARG A 32 -38.85 35.23 8.23
N ALA A 33 -37.65 35.70 7.90
CA ALA A 33 -36.91 36.86 8.42
C ALA A 33 -36.94 37.20 9.92
N ALA A 34 -35.75 37.24 10.51
CA ALA A 34 -35.37 38.31 11.43
C ALA A 34 -33.89 38.68 11.19
N SER A 35 -33.69 39.79 10.48
CA SER A 35 -32.46 40.56 10.43
C SER A 35 -32.33 41.38 11.72
N LEU A 36 -31.18 41.31 12.39
CA LEU A 36 -30.73 42.36 13.30
C LEU A 36 -29.25 42.63 13.05
N SER A 37 -29.00 43.73 12.35
CA SER A 37 -27.76 44.47 12.33
C SER A 37 -27.81 45.56 13.42
N ARG A 38 -26.76 45.67 14.24
CA ARG A 38 -26.36 46.92 14.93
C ARG A 38 -24.92 46.83 15.49
N THR A 39 -23.97 47.23 14.65
CA THR A 39 -23.05 48.38 14.81
C THR A 39 -22.45 48.78 16.18
N GLU A 40 -21.11 48.83 16.15
CA GLU A 40 -20.11 49.72 16.81
C GLU A 40 -19.83 49.69 18.32
N SER A 41 -18.56 49.41 18.65
CA SER A 41 -17.65 50.47 19.12
C SER A 41 -16.18 50.12 18.83
N GLN A 42 -15.46 51.00 18.12
CA GLN A 42 -13.99 51.12 18.08
C GLN A 42 -13.50 51.70 19.45
N SER A 43 -12.23 51.75 19.89
CA SER A 43 -10.92 51.91 19.22
C SER A 43 -9.75 51.49 20.19
N PRO A 44 -8.44 51.78 19.96
CA PRO A 44 -7.36 50.76 19.97
C PRO A 44 -6.31 50.94 21.09
N LEU A 45 -5.47 49.94 21.35
CA LEU A 45 -4.14 50.15 21.93
C LEU A 45 -3.08 49.19 21.36
N GLU A 46 -1.91 49.76 21.23
CA GLU A 46 -0.69 49.38 20.52
C GLU A 46 -0.04 48.04 20.94
N GLY A 47 0.53 47.38 19.93
CA GLY A 47 1.88 46.78 19.91
C GLY A 47 2.36 45.92 21.09
N ASN A 48 2.53 44.61 20.86
CA ASN A 48 3.83 44.00 21.17
C ASN A 48 4.07 42.72 20.37
N LEU A 49 5.28 42.64 19.81
CA LEU A 49 5.83 41.48 19.10
C LEU A 49 6.14 40.37 20.11
N VAL A 50 5.70 39.14 19.84
CA VAL A 50 6.23 37.95 20.52
C VAL A 50 6.86 37.05 19.48
N SER A 51 8.15 37.30 19.23
CA SER A 51 9.06 36.35 18.60
C SER A 51 9.37 35.26 19.62
N LEU A 52 9.02 34.02 19.32
CA LEU A 52 9.48 32.85 20.08
C LEU A 52 10.95 32.61 19.75
N THR A 53 11.82 33.18 20.57
CA THR A 53 13.26 32.92 20.58
C THR A 53 13.49 31.51 21.12
N PHE A 54 14.05 30.64 20.27
CA PHE A 54 14.61 29.36 20.67
C PHE A 54 16.03 29.57 21.17
N GLU A 55 16.32 29.10 22.39
CA GLU A 55 17.61 29.23 23.06
C GLU A 55 18.29 27.85 23.12
N PRO A 56 19.28 27.57 22.26
CA PRO A 56 19.95 26.26 22.23
C PRO A 56 20.90 26.09 23.42
N PRO A 57 21.07 24.85 23.94
CA PRO A 57 21.93 24.57 25.09
C PRO A 57 23.40 24.94 24.84
N ALA A 58 24.03 25.55 25.85
CA ALA A 58 25.44 25.88 25.84
C ALA A 58 26.31 24.63 26.05
N GLU A 59 26.78 24.02 24.97
CA GLU A 59 27.89 23.05 25.04
C GLU A 59 28.84 23.24 23.86
N LYS A 60 30.11 23.51 24.17
CA LYS A 60 31.20 23.73 23.21
C LYS A 60 31.75 22.40 22.71
N ALA A 61 31.81 22.21 21.39
CA ALA A 61 32.64 21.21 20.73
C ALA A 61 33.61 21.91 19.73
N PRO A 62 34.80 21.35 19.47
CA PRO A 62 36.01 22.13 19.16
C PRO A 62 36.19 22.54 17.69
N ASN A 63 37.08 23.54 17.54
CA ASN A 63 37.48 24.30 16.36
C ASN A 63 38.28 23.54 15.28
N ASN A 64 38.29 24.16 14.09
CA ASN A 64 39.13 23.98 12.89
C ASN A 64 38.52 23.02 11.84
N THR A 65 38.34 23.36 10.56
CA THR A 65 39.13 24.25 9.67
C THR A 65 38.27 24.64 8.44
N ALA A 66 38.43 25.87 7.92
CA ALA A 66 37.99 26.27 6.57
C ALA A 66 39.06 25.85 5.52
N PRO A 67 38.72 25.63 4.24
CA PRO A 67 38.45 26.68 3.23
C PRO A 67 37.25 26.29 2.31
N GLY A 68 36.59 27.10 1.47
CA GLY A 68 36.96 28.20 0.58
C GLY A 68 36.50 27.87 -0.86
N ALA A 69 35.97 28.86 -1.60
CA ALA A 69 35.53 28.84 -3.03
C ALA A 69 34.20 28.12 -3.33
N THR A 70 33.28 28.57 -4.22
CA THR A 70 33.19 29.70 -5.15
C THR A 70 31.71 29.89 -5.53
N ARG A 71 31.29 31.14 -5.75
CA ARG A 71 30.00 31.51 -6.34
C ARG A 71 30.08 31.29 -7.86
N GLY A 72 29.19 30.46 -8.40
CA GLY A 72 28.98 30.29 -9.83
C GLY A 72 27.49 30.37 -10.15
N GLU A 73 27.08 31.49 -10.73
CA GLU A 73 25.83 31.63 -11.48
C GLU A 73 26.01 30.97 -12.86
N SER A 74 25.05 30.16 -13.29
CA SER A 74 24.82 29.91 -14.71
C SER A 74 23.34 29.66 -14.93
N ASP A 75 22.77 30.53 -15.76
CA ASP A 75 21.39 30.60 -16.20
C ASP A 75 20.86 29.30 -16.83
N LEU A 76 19.61 29.01 -16.47
CA LEU A 76 18.51 28.54 -17.31
C LEU A 76 18.86 27.85 -18.64
N GLN A 77 18.84 26.51 -18.60
CA GLN A 77 18.14 25.72 -19.62
C GLN A 77 17.31 24.64 -18.92
N ALA A 78 16.08 24.99 -18.56
CA ALA A 78 15.10 24.05 -18.02
C ALA A 78 14.56 23.18 -19.17
N GLN A 79 15.17 22.01 -19.37
CA GLN A 79 14.42 20.86 -19.88
C GLN A 79 13.75 20.20 -18.69
N ALA A 80 12.46 20.47 -18.52
CA ALA A 80 11.62 19.82 -17.54
C ALA A 80 11.49 18.32 -17.89
N SER A 81 12.32 17.52 -17.23
CA SER A 81 12.04 16.13 -16.90
C SER A 81 12.66 15.88 -15.53
N ALA A 82 12.16 16.62 -14.53
CA ALA A 82 12.34 16.21 -13.15
C ALA A 82 11.49 14.95 -12.97
N SER A 83 12.06 13.79 -13.28
CA SER A 83 11.60 12.53 -12.70
C SER A 83 11.86 12.64 -11.22
N GLN A 84 10.91 13.22 -10.49
CA GLN A 84 10.88 13.10 -9.04
C GLN A 84 10.56 11.63 -8.78
N ASN A 85 11.50 10.92 -8.17
CA ASN A 85 11.24 9.57 -7.72
C ASN A 85 10.11 9.61 -6.68
N ILE A 86 9.20 8.64 -6.73
CA ILE A 86 8.16 8.46 -5.74
C ILE A 86 8.85 8.32 -4.40
N GLN A 87 8.57 9.25 -3.48
CA GLN A 87 9.09 9.21 -2.13
C GLN A 87 8.08 8.52 -1.22
N PHE A 88 8.45 7.39 -0.64
CA PHE A 88 7.65 6.77 0.41
C PHE A 88 7.93 7.48 1.74
N GLU A 89 6.86 7.89 2.41
CA GLU A 89 6.93 8.48 3.76
C GLU A 89 6.36 7.47 4.77
N PRO A 90 7.19 6.81 5.59
CA PRO A 90 6.69 5.90 6.61
C PRO A 90 5.73 6.63 7.56
N PRO A 91 4.59 6.02 7.92
CA PRO A 91 3.67 6.62 8.89
C PRO A 91 4.34 6.75 10.26
N GLY A 92 4.08 7.85 10.97
CA GLY A 92 4.63 8.10 12.32
C GLY A 92 3.99 7.29 13.46
N ASP A 93 3.11 6.34 13.14
CA ASP A 93 2.43 5.48 14.13
C ASP A 93 3.37 4.39 14.65
N PRO A 94 3.19 3.91 15.90
CA PRO A 94 3.96 2.78 16.42
C PRO A 94 3.67 1.51 15.62
N THR A 95 4.73 0.83 15.17
CA THR A 95 4.65 -0.47 14.49
C THR A 95 4.52 -1.62 15.49
N PRO A 96 3.83 -2.72 15.15
CA PRO A 96 3.81 -3.92 15.98
C PRO A 96 5.23 -4.47 16.20
N VAL A 97 5.59 -4.73 17.45
CA VAL A 97 6.89 -5.33 17.80
C VAL A 97 6.86 -6.82 17.43
N ASN A 98 7.74 -7.24 16.51
CA ASN A 98 7.98 -8.64 16.19
C ASN A 98 9.16 -9.20 17.00
N THR A 99 9.01 -10.39 17.59
CA THR A 99 10.07 -11.14 18.27
C THR A 99 10.68 -12.23 17.39
N THR A 100 10.82 -12.01 16.08
CA THR A 100 11.48 -12.97 15.19
C THR A 100 12.43 -12.24 14.26
N ALA A 101 13.59 -11.88 14.80
CA ALA A 101 14.77 -11.53 14.03
C ALA A 101 15.45 -12.82 13.58
N GLY A 102 15.68 -12.98 12.28
CA GLY A 102 16.30 -14.19 11.76
C GLY A 102 16.52 -14.16 10.25
N GLY A 103 17.14 -13.09 9.74
CA GLY A 103 17.52 -12.98 8.33
C GLY A 103 18.84 -12.22 8.19
N THR A 104 19.94 -12.96 8.16
CA THR A 104 21.29 -12.46 7.88
C THR A 104 21.33 -11.77 6.51
N ARG A 105 22.11 -10.68 6.39
CA ARG A 105 22.52 -10.08 5.11
C ARG A 105 23.19 -11.15 4.24
N GLY A 106 22.41 -11.73 3.34
CA GLY A 106 22.83 -12.65 2.30
C GLY A 106 22.04 -12.31 1.03
N ASN A 107 22.48 -12.83 -0.11
CA ASN A 107 21.84 -12.59 -1.41
C ASN A 107 20.31 -12.82 -1.30
N GLN A 108 19.51 -11.75 -1.35
CA GLN A 108 18.06 -11.78 -1.11
C GLN A 108 17.33 -12.64 -2.16
N VAL A 109 17.96 -12.82 -3.32
CA VAL A 109 17.46 -13.54 -4.49
C VAL A 109 17.40 -15.07 -4.28
N GLU A 110 17.97 -15.61 -3.20
CA GLU A 110 17.99 -17.06 -2.93
C GLU A 110 16.87 -17.53 -1.98
N LYS A 111 16.06 -16.61 -1.44
CA LYS A 111 15.02 -16.90 -0.44
C LYS A 111 13.73 -16.19 -0.78
N LEU A 112 12.63 -16.61 -0.15
CA LEU A 112 11.39 -15.84 -0.17
C LEU A 112 11.64 -14.45 0.42
N VAL A 113 11.15 -13.40 -0.25
CA VAL A 113 11.28 -12.01 0.24
C VAL A 113 9.92 -11.32 0.18
N ALA A 114 9.47 -10.79 1.31
CA ALA A 114 8.28 -9.94 1.36
C ALA A 114 8.59 -8.57 0.75
N LEU A 115 7.78 -8.09 -0.21
CA LEU A 115 7.94 -6.74 -0.75
C LEU A 115 7.21 -5.73 0.16
N ILE A 116 7.77 -5.54 1.35
CA ILE A 116 7.29 -4.62 2.39
C ILE A 116 8.47 -3.88 3.01
N PRO A 117 8.24 -2.74 3.68
CA PRO A 117 9.32 -2.03 4.37
C PRO A 117 10.01 -2.89 5.42
N ASP A 118 11.25 -2.55 5.75
CA ASP A 118 12.13 -3.25 6.70
C ASP A 118 11.53 -3.39 8.11
N ASN A 119 10.67 -2.45 8.51
CA ASN A 119 9.88 -2.51 9.75
C ASN A 119 8.76 -3.57 9.73
N ASN A 120 8.61 -4.30 8.62
CA ASN A 120 7.67 -5.40 8.39
C ASN A 120 6.19 -5.00 8.51
N HIS A 121 5.86 -3.73 8.31
CA HIS A 121 4.51 -3.17 8.44
C HIS A 121 4.18 -2.24 7.27
N GLY A 122 2.98 -2.38 6.72
CA GLY A 122 2.46 -1.52 5.67
C GLY A 122 1.01 -1.13 5.91
N ARG A 123 0.59 -0.02 5.29
CA ARG A 123 -0.80 0.44 5.31
C ARG A 123 -1.46 0.21 3.96
N THR A 124 -2.78 0.01 4.00
CA THR A 124 -3.62 -0.07 2.80
C THR A 124 -4.90 0.73 2.98
N VAL A 125 -5.46 1.26 1.89
CA VAL A 125 -6.82 1.82 1.92
C VAL A 125 -7.85 0.86 1.37
N GLU A 126 -7.40 -0.17 0.66
CA GLU A 126 -8.27 -1.18 0.09
C GLU A 126 -8.92 -2.07 1.16
N PRO A 127 -10.22 -2.37 1.04
CA PRO A 127 -10.88 -3.36 1.89
C PRO A 127 -10.28 -4.76 1.76
N ARG A 128 -9.68 -5.05 0.61
CA ARG A 128 -9.20 -6.36 0.18
C ARG A 128 -7.87 -6.17 -0.56
N PRO A 129 -6.77 -5.97 0.19
CA PRO A 129 -5.49 -5.57 -0.38
C PRO A 129 -4.85 -6.65 -1.26
N THR A 130 -3.84 -6.22 -2.03
CA THR A 130 -2.91 -7.09 -2.75
C THR A 130 -1.57 -7.15 -2.02
N PHE A 131 -1.06 -8.36 -1.80
CA PHE A 131 0.25 -8.61 -1.21
C PHE A 131 1.25 -9.04 -2.27
N PHE A 132 2.52 -8.71 -2.08
CA PHE A 132 3.60 -8.99 -3.03
C PHE A 132 4.75 -9.73 -2.33
N VAL A 133 5.18 -10.85 -2.91
CA VAL A 133 6.27 -11.67 -2.40
C VAL A 133 7.14 -12.11 -3.56
N TYR A 134 8.45 -11.92 -3.45
CA TYR A 134 9.41 -12.55 -4.33
C TYR A 134 9.54 -14.04 -3.98
N VAL A 135 9.34 -14.88 -4.98
CA VAL A 135 9.57 -16.31 -4.91
C VAL A 135 10.80 -16.62 -5.77
N PRO A 136 11.90 -17.14 -5.20
CA PRO A 136 13.05 -17.53 -6.01
C PRO A 136 12.71 -18.76 -6.87
N PRO A 137 13.49 -19.05 -7.93
CA PRO A 137 13.35 -20.30 -8.67
C PRO A 137 13.35 -21.51 -7.72
N THR A 138 12.35 -22.38 -7.84
CA THR A 138 12.07 -23.42 -6.85
C THR A 138 11.41 -24.65 -7.47
N SER A 139 11.53 -25.79 -6.79
CA SER A 139 10.78 -27.01 -7.12
C SER A 139 9.34 -27.00 -6.58
N ALA A 140 9.01 -25.99 -5.76
CA ALA A 140 7.65 -25.81 -5.26
C ALA A 140 6.66 -25.59 -6.41
N THR A 141 5.50 -26.23 -6.29
CA THR A 141 4.42 -26.12 -7.29
C THR A 141 3.23 -25.34 -6.75
N GLN A 142 3.26 -25.02 -5.46
CA GLN A 142 2.21 -24.27 -4.79
C GLN A 142 2.81 -23.32 -3.76
N VAL A 143 2.07 -22.27 -3.41
CA VAL A 143 2.30 -21.44 -2.22
C VAL A 143 1.07 -21.49 -1.33
N PHE A 144 1.29 -21.54 -0.03
CA PHE A 144 0.22 -21.32 0.95
C PHE A 144 0.26 -19.88 1.42
N PHE A 145 -0.90 -19.23 1.38
CA PHE A 145 -1.11 -17.88 1.87
C PHE A 145 -2.11 -17.91 3.01
N SER A 146 -1.85 -17.16 4.08
CA SER A 146 -2.81 -16.94 5.16
C SER A 146 -2.78 -15.50 5.65
N LEU A 147 -3.91 -15.06 6.18
CA LEU A 147 -4.11 -13.76 6.81
C LEU A 147 -4.86 -13.98 8.12
N GLN A 148 -4.35 -13.41 9.21
CA GLN A 148 -4.90 -13.52 10.55
C GLN A 148 -5.07 -12.13 11.15
N ASP A 149 -6.05 -11.98 12.05
CA ASP A 149 -6.12 -10.79 12.88
C ASP A 149 -5.10 -10.82 14.02
N LYS A 150 -4.99 -9.73 14.79
CA LYS A 150 -4.11 -9.64 15.97
C LYS A 150 -4.43 -10.67 17.06
N GLY A 151 -5.65 -11.19 17.09
CA GLY A 151 -6.10 -12.27 17.98
C GLY A 151 -5.70 -13.67 17.50
N ARG A 152 -4.96 -13.78 16.38
CA ARG A 152 -4.60 -15.03 15.70
C ARG A 152 -5.81 -15.81 15.18
N GLN A 153 -6.93 -15.11 14.96
CA GLN A 153 -8.07 -15.70 14.28
C GLN A 153 -7.83 -15.63 12.77
N ASN A 154 -8.05 -16.74 12.09
CA ASN A 154 -7.89 -16.81 10.64
C ASN A 154 -8.94 -15.93 9.96
N HIS A 155 -8.49 -14.92 9.23
CA HIS A 155 -9.31 -14.07 8.38
C HIS A 155 -9.49 -14.70 7.00
N TYR A 156 -8.40 -15.24 6.43
CA TYR A 156 -8.39 -15.90 5.13
C TYR A 156 -7.19 -16.83 4.99
N TYR A 157 -7.31 -17.89 4.19
CA TYR A 157 -6.18 -18.69 3.74
C TYR A 157 -6.49 -19.37 2.41
N THR A 158 -5.46 -19.67 1.65
CA THR A 158 -5.59 -20.38 0.36
C THR A 158 -4.27 -21.05 -0.04
N THR A 159 -4.34 -21.94 -1.02
CA THR A 159 -3.18 -22.51 -1.69
C THR A 159 -3.27 -22.18 -3.18
N LEU A 160 -2.20 -21.64 -3.73
CA LEU A 160 -2.14 -21.12 -5.09
C LEU A 160 -1.06 -21.88 -5.87
N ALA A 161 -1.36 -22.30 -7.08
CA ALA A 161 -0.39 -23.02 -7.92
C ALA A 161 0.61 -22.04 -8.54
N ILE A 162 1.90 -22.33 -8.44
CA ILE A 162 2.99 -21.53 -9.00
C ILE A 162 3.80 -22.33 -10.02
N SER A 163 4.42 -21.64 -10.97
CA SER A 163 5.23 -22.26 -12.04
C SER A 163 6.63 -22.69 -11.59
N GLY A 164 7.12 -22.19 -10.45
CA GLY A 164 8.45 -22.48 -9.91
C GLY A 164 9.61 -21.78 -10.65
N LYS A 165 9.32 -20.97 -11.69
CA LYS A 165 10.35 -20.28 -12.49
C LYS A 165 11.05 -19.13 -11.75
N GLY A 166 10.48 -18.68 -10.65
CA GLY A 166 10.93 -17.52 -9.89
C GLY A 166 10.35 -16.20 -10.39
N GLY A 167 10.29 -15.21 -9.49
CA GLY A 167 9.76 -13.87 -9.73
C GLY A 167 8.84 -13.38 -8.61
N VAL A 168 8.32 -12.17 -8.78
CA VAL A 168 7.38 -11.56 -7.85
C VAL A 168 5.98 -12.11 -8.10
N VAL A 169 5.40 -12.67 -7.04
CA VAL A 169 4.02 -13.15 -6.99
C VAL A 169 3.16 -12.13 -6.27
N SER A 170 1.93 -11.93 -6.76
CA SER A 170 0.93 -11.11 -6.09
C SER A 170 -0.32 -11.92 -5.69
N VAL A 171 -0.87 -11.64 -4.50
CA VAL A 171 -2.06 -12.28 -3.95
C VAL A 171 -3.06 -11.22 -3.52
N THR A 172 -4.22 -11.16 -4.18
CA THR A 172 -5.30 -10.24 -3.83
C THR A 172 -6.37 -10.96 -3.01
N LEU A 173 -6.90 -10.30 -1.95
CA LEU A 173 -8.04 -10.88 -1.22
C LEU A 173 -9.26 -11.00 -2.14
N PRO A 174 -9.86 -12.21 -2.26
CA PRO A 174 -11.06 -12.40 -3.08
C PRO A 174 -12.28 -11.59 -2.61
N ALA A 175 -13.19 -11.34 -3.55
CA ALA A 175 -14.37 -10.51 -3.31
C ALA A 175 -15.44 -11.14 -2.39
N ASP A 176 -15.31 -12.43 -2.06
CA ASP A 176 -16.17 -13.16 -1.12
C ASP A 176 -15.58 -13.22 0.30
N VAL A 177 -14.33 -12.78 0.49
CA VAL A 177 -13.69 -12.69 1.81
C VAL A 177 -14.17 -11.41 2.53
N PRO A 178 -14.42 -11.46 3.86
CA PRO A 178 -14.72 -10.27 4.65
C PRO A 178 -13.67 -9.17 4.44
N GLU A 179 -14.11 -7.91 4.40
CA GLU A 179 -13.18 -6.79 4.30
C GLU A 179 -12.31 -6.69 5.56
N LEU A 180 -11.10 -6.16 5.40
CA LEU A 180 -10.30 -5.73 6.55
C LEU A 180 -11.00 -4.55 7.21
N GLU A 181 -10.99 -4.49 8.53
CA GLU A 181 -11.60 -3.38 9.26
C GLU A 181 -10.63 -2.19 9.32
N ILE A 182 -11.15 -0.99 9.09
CA ILE A 182 -10.37 0.25 9.22
C ILE A 182 -9.81 0.36 10.65
N GLY A 183 -8.53 0.69 10.74
CA GLY A 183 -7.81 0.85 12.00
C GLY A 183 -7.28 -0.45 12.60
N LYS A 184 -7.60 -1.63 12.03
CA LYS A 184 -7.12 -2.93 12.54
C LYS A 184 -5.88 -3.43 11.80
N ASP A 185 -4.96 -4.00 12.57
CA ASP A 185 -3.78 -4.72 12.08
C ASP A 185 -4.10 -6.20 11.84
N TYR A 186 -3.61 -6.71 10.71
CA TYR A 186 -3.64 -8.11 10.32
C TYR A 186 -2.22 -8.56 9.98
N GLN A 187 -1.94 -9.83 10.22
CA GLN A 187 -0.67 -10.46 9.86
C GLN A 187 -0.90 -11.46 8.73
N TRP A 188 -0.17 -11.29 7.63
CA TRP A 188 -0.15 -12.27 6.55
C TRP A 188 1.11 -13.12 6.61
N PHE A 189 1.02 -14.32 6.05
CA PHE A 189 2.11 -15.26 5.94
C PHE A 189 2.03 -16.01 4.61
N LEU A 190 3.18 -16.17 3.95
CA LEU A 190 3.32 -16.94 2.72
C LEU A 190 4.49 -17.92 2.83
N MET A 191 4.27 -19.15 2.37
CA MET A 191 5.31 -20.18 2.26
C MET A 191 5.17 -20.96 0.95
N ALA A 192 6.29 -21.45 0.42
CA ALA A 192 6.31 -22.35 -0.72
C ALA A 192 6.08 -23.80 -0.29
N ILE A 193 5.35 -24.57 -1.11
CA ILE A 193 5.03 -25.99 -0.90
C ILE A 193 5.64 -26.82 -2.02
N GLU A 194 6.57 -27.69 -1.64
CA GLU A 194 7.16 -28.69 -2.53
C GLU A 194 6.26 -29.92 -2.68
N PRO A 195 6.13 -30.50 -3.89
CA PRO A 195 5.23 -31.63 -4.17
C PRO A 195 5.38 -32.83 -3.23
N GLU A 196 6.60 -33.12 -2.78
CA GLU A 196 6.93 -34.28 -1.95
C GLU A 196 7.14 -33.93 -0.48
N SER A 197 7.05 -32.65 -0.11
CA SER A 197 7.27 -32.21 1.26
C SER A 197 5.94 -32.18 2.01
N ARG A 198 5.75 -33.10 2.96
CA ARG A 198 4.79 -32.87 4.05
C ARG A 198 5.24 -31.60 4.77
N LEU A 199 4.35 -30.63 5.00
CA LEU A 199 4.63 -29.42 5.80
C LEU A 199 5.49 -29.81 7.01
N LYS A 200 6.79 -29.49 6.94
CA LYS A 200 7.76 -29.90 7.96
C LYS A 200 7.74 -28.83 9.05
N PRO A 201 7.84 -29.20 10.33
CA PRO A 201 8.22 -28.24 11.36
C PRO A 201 9.50 -27.51 10.91
N GLY A 202 9.45 -26.18 10.77
CA GLY A 202 10.56 -25.38 10.26
C GLY A 202 10.51 -25.02 8.77
N THR A 203 9.40 -25.25 8.05
CA THR A 203 9.26 -24.66 6.71
C THR A 203 9.33 -23.13 6.80
N VAL A 204 10.33 -22.57 6.13
CA VAL A 204 10.62 -21.13 6.15
C VAL A 204 9.63 -20.42 5.21
N GLY A 205 8.83 -19.52 5.78
CA GLY A 205 7.98 -18.60 5.04
C GLY A 205 8.32 -17.16 5.39
N VAL A 206 7.66 -16.23 4.71
CA VAL A 206 7.73 -14.79 4.98
C VAL A 206 6.41 -14.30 5.52
N SER A 207 6.45 -13.24 6.32
CA SER A 207 5.26 -12.64 6.92
C SER A 207 5.35 -11.14 6.92
N GLY A 208 4.20 -10.46 6.88
CA GLY A 208 4.12 -9.01 6.98
C GLY A 208 2.88 -8.57 7.75
N TRP A 209 2.90 -7.34 8.23
CA TRP A 209 1.73 -6.70 8.82
C TRP A 209 1.06 -5.76 7.82
N VAL A 210 -0.27 -5.74 7.85
CA VAL A 210 -1.10 -4.80 7.10
C VAL A 210 -2.12 -4.14 8.02
N LYS A 211 -2.23 -2.82 7.93
CA LYS A 211 -3.28 -2.05 8.59
C LYS A 211 -4.16 -1.38 7.54
N ARG A 212 -5.47 -1.65 7.54
CA ARG A 212 -6.40 -0.87 6.72
C ARG A 212 -6.59 0.50 7.36
N VAL A 213 -6.48 1.56 6.59
CA VAL A 213 -6.70 2.93 7.02
C VAL A 213 -7.72 3.62 6.14
N GLU A 214 -8.20 4.78 6.58
CA GLU A 214 -9.11 5.58 5.77
C GLU A 214 -8.41 6.03 4.48
N ALA A 215 -9.15 5.99 3.37
CA ALA A 215 -8.65 6.55 2.13
C ALA A 215 -8.42 8.06 2.31
N PRO A 216 -7.30 8.61 1.82
CA PRO A 216 -7.16 10.06 1.71
C PRO A 216 -8.30 10.58 0.84
N ALA A 217 -8.75 11.82 1.05
CA ALA A 217 -9.83 12.40 0.27
C ALA A 217 -9.46 12.39 -1.23
N GLN A 218 -10.08 11.49 -1.99
CA GLN A 218 -9.86 11.37 -3.44
C GLN A 218 -10.86 12.30 -4.15
N THR A 219 -10.35 13.16 -5.03
CA THR A 219 -11.16 13.99 -5.92
C THR A 219 -11.56 13.19 -7.17
N VAL A 220 -12.55 13.68 -7.93
CA VAL A 220 -12.97 13.09 -9.22
C VAL A 220 -11.79 12.92 -10.19
N GLU A 221 -10.76 13.75 -10.03
CA GLU A 221 -9.52 13.71 -10.81
C GLU A 221 -8.68 12.44 -10.58
N TYR A 222 -8.88 11.73 -9.47
CA TYR A 222 -8.13 10.50 -9.15
C TYR A 222 -8.27 9.44 -10.26
N LEU A 223 -9.45 9.34 -10.88
CA LEU A 223 -9.70 8.39 -11.98
C LEU A 223 -8.96 8.76 -13.28
N SER A 224 -8.54 10.01 -13.42
CA SER A 224 -7.83 10.52 -14.60
C SER A 224 -6.31 10.43 -14.45
N LEU A 225 -5.80 10.17 -13.24
CA LEU A 225 -4.37 10.06 -12.97
C LEU A 225 -3.76 8.83 -13.65
N THR A 226 -2.46 8.91 -13.95
CA THR A 226 -1.65 7.76 -14.33
C THR A 226 -1.35 6.87 -13.13
N HIS A 227 -0.90 5.63 -13.38
CA HIS A 227 -0.47 4.71 -12.31
C HIS A 227 0.64 5.30 -11.43
N VAL A 228 1.60 6.03 -12.03
CA VAL A 228 2.70 6.67 -11.29
C VAL A 228 2.19 7.79 -10.38
N GLU A 229 1.27 8.62 -10.88
CA GLU A 229 0.68 9.70 -10.08
C GLU A 229 -0.15 9.16 -8.90
N ARG A 230 -0.94 8.10 -9.13
CA ARG A 230 -1.69 7.44 -8.04
C ARG A 230 -0.75 6.80 -7.02
N ALA A 231 0.30 6.12 -7.47
CA ALA A 231 1.31 5.57 -6.59
C ALA A 231 2.00 6.67 -5.75
N SER A 232 2.32 7.81 -6.35
CA SER A 232 2.92 8.96 -5.64
C SER A 232 2.01 9.52 -4.54
N LEU A 233 0.70 9.64 -4.81
CA LEU A 233 -0.29 10.05 -3.81
C LEU A 233 -0.32 9.09 -2.61
N TYR A 234 -0.33 7.79 -2.87
CA TYR A 234 -0.33 6.78 -1.82
C TYR A 234 0.98 6.75 -1.03
N ALA A 235 2.12 6.88 -1.71
CA ALA A 235 3.45 6.82 -1.10
C ALA A 235 3.68 7.99 -0.13
N SER A 236 3.32 9.20 -0.55
CA SER A 236 3.37 10.41 0.29
C SER A 236 2.39 10.38 1.47
N SER A 237 1.39 9.50 1.43
CA SER A 237 0.46 9.26 2.55
C SER A 237 0.86 8.06 3.42
N GLY A 238 2.01 7.43 3.14
CA GLY A 238 2.49 6.23 3.84
C GLY A 238 1.66 4.97 3.58
N ILE A 239 0.98 4.89 2.44
CA ILE A 239 0.12 3.75 2.04
C ILE A 239 0.92 2.82 1.12
N TRP A 240 1.60 1.86 1.73
CA TRP A 240 2.55 0.98 1.03
C TRP A 240 1.92 0.04 0.01
N TYR A 241 0.92 -0.76 0.42
CA TYR A 241 0.42 -1.86 -0.42
C TYR A 241 -0.22 -1.34 -1.71
N ASP A 242 -0.98 -0.25 -1.63
CA ASP A 242 -1.65 0.39 -2.76
C ASP A 242 -0.65 1.09 -3.69
N THR A 243 0.42 1.69 -3.14
CA THR A 243 1.54 2.24 -3.93
C THR A 243 2.17 1.14 -4.79
N LEU A 244 2.53 0.02 -4.16
CA LEU A 244 3.18 -1.09 -4.84
C LEU A 244 2.26 -1.71 -5.91
N LYS A 245 0.97 -1.84 -5.58
CA LYS A 245 -0.06 -2.32 -6.51
C LYS A 245 -0.17 -1.44 -7.75
N GLU A 246 -0.25 -0.11 -7.58
CA GLU A 246 -0.37 0.81 -8.71
C GLU A 246 0.83 0.72 -9.67
N LEU A 247 2.04 0.65 -9.13
CA LEU A 247 3.25 0.47 -9.94
C LEU A 247 3.29 -0.90 -10.64
N ALA A 248 2.89 -1.97 -9.95
CA ALA A 248 2.82 -3.30 -10.54
C ALA A 248 1.81 -3.35 -11.70
N VAL A 249 0.61 -2.80 -11.51
CA VAL A 249 -0.41 -2.70 -12.58
C VAL A 249 0.12 -1.86 -13.75
N GLY A 250 0.78 -0.73 -13.45
CA GLY A 250 1.41 0.10 -14.48
C GLY A 250 2.47 -0.64 -15.29
N LYS A 251 3.36 -1.41 -14.63
CA LYS A 251 4.40 -2.23 -15.31
C LYS A 251 3.78 -3.27 -16.24
N ILE A 252 2.69 -3.90 -15.82
CA ILE A 252 2.01 -4.93 -16.61
C ILE A 252 1.28 -4.32 -17.80
N ALA A 253 0.57 -3.21 -17.58
CA ALA A 253 -0.20 -2.53 -18.62
C ALA A 253 0.71 -1.83 -19.65
N GLN A 254 1.91 -1.40 -19.24
CA GLN A 254 2.83 -0.60 -20.04
C GLN A 254 4.28 -1.09 -19.86
N PRO A 255 4.63 -2.28 -20.38
CA PRO A 255 5.93 -2.91 -20.13
C PRO A 255 7.13 -2.09 -20.65
N ASP A 256 6.94 -1.31 -21.72
CA ASP A 256 7.98 -0.45 -22.31
C ASP A 256 8.04 0.95 -21.67
N ASN A 257 7.17 1.26 -20.71
CA ASN A 257 7.18 2.56 -20.03
C ASN A 257 8.27 2.60 -18.96
N THR A 258 9.41 3.19 -19.34
CA THR A 258 10.57 3.35 -18.48
C THR A 258 10.30 4.21 -17.25
N ALA A 259 9.32 5.10 -17.28
CA ALA A 259 8.94 5.88 -16.10
C ALA A 259 8.36 4.95 -15.01
N VAL A 260 7.43 4.05 -15.35
CA VAL A 260 6.87 3.12 -14.36
C VAL A 260 7.94 2.16 -13.84
N ALA A 261 8.77 1.62 -14.74
CA ALA A 261 9.86 0.72 -14.34
C ALA A 261 10.89 1.41 -13.42
N GLY A 262 11.26 2.64 -13.71
CA GLY A 262 12.17 3.43 -12.88
C GLY A 262 11.57 3.74 -11.50
N GLN A 263 10.28 4.04 -11.42
CA GLN A 263 9.59 4.30 -10.16
C GLN A 263 9.44 3.04 -9.30
N TRP A 264 9.18 1.89 -9.91
CA TRP A 264 9.21 0.59 -9.22
C TRP A 264 10.58 0.33 -8.59
N GLN A 265 11.65 0.55 -9.35
CA GLN A 265 13.01 0.35 -8.86
C GLN A 265 13.35 1.31 -7.72
N ALA A 266 13.08 2.61 -7.90
CA ALA A 266 13.37 3.62 -6.89
C ALA A 266 12.58 3.40 -5.58
N LEU A 267 11.33 2.90 -5.66
CA LEU A 267 10.53 2.58 -4.48
C LEU A 267 11.12 1.41 -3.70
N LEU A 268 11.52 0.34 -4.39
CA LEU A 268 12.08 -0.84 -3.73
C LEU A 268 13.48 -0.59 -3.14
N GLU A 269 14.29 0.25 -3.79
CA GLU A 269 15.59 0.69 -3.25
C GLU A 269 15.44 1.45 -1.91
N GLN A 270 14.40 2.26 -1.74
CA GLN A 270 14.15 2.98 -0.49
C GLN A 270 13.94 2.06 0.72
N VAL A 271 13.53 0.82 0.49
CA VAL A 271 13.27 -0.17 1.53
C VAL A 271 14.27 -1.34 1.52
N GLY A 272 15.39 -1.19 0.81
CA GLY A 272 16.45 -2.21 0.76
C GLY A 272 16.08 -3.46 -0.05
N LEU A 273 15.22 -3.31 -1.06
CA LEU A 273 14.75 -4.37 -1.96
C LEU A 273 15.24 -4.18 -3.40
N GLU A 274 16.36 -3.47 -3.59
CA GLU A 274 16.95 -3.16 -4.91
C GLU A 274 17.26 -4.41 -5.74
N ASP A 275 17.72 -5.49 -5.09
CA ASP A 275 18.03 -6.76 -5.76
C ASP A 275 16.78 -7.42 -6.36
N ILE A 276 15.60 -7.14 -5.80
CA ILE A 276 14.31 -7.70 -6.24
C ILE A 276 13.68 -6.84 -7.35
N ALA A 277 14.09 -5.58 -7.48
CA ALA A 277 13.46 -4.64 -8.41
C ALA A 277 13.53 -5.05 -9.88
N ALA A 278 14.60 -5.77 -10.24
CA ALA A 278 14.83 -6.29 -11.59
C ALA A 278 14.09 -7.61 -11.88
N GLU A 279 13.55 -8.28 -10.86
CA GLU A 279 12.88 -9.56 -11.00
C GLU A 279 11.52 -9.41 -11.72
N PRO A 280 11.08 -10.42 -12.48
CA PRO A 280 9.83 -10.34 -13.23
C PRO A 280 8.61 -10.35 -12.31
N LEU A 281 7.57 -9.60 -12.67
CA LEU A 281 6.21 -9.79 -12.14
C LEU A 281 5.64 -11.07 -12.76
N ALA A 282 5.76 -12.20 -12.06
CA ALA A 282 5.58 -13.52 -12.66
C ALA A 282 4.12 -13.99 -12.65
N GLU A 283 3.45 -13.93 -11.49
CA GLU A 283 2.14 -14.55 -11.28
C GLU A 283 1.23 -13.66 -10.41
N GLN A 284 -0.06 -13.62 -10.74
CA GLN A 284 -1.07 -12.83 -10.05
C GLN A 284 -2.28 -13.70 -9.71
N PHE A 285 -2.70 -13.65 -8.46
CA PHE A 285 -3.78 -14.47 -7.89
C PHE A 285 -4.87 -13.62 -7.25
#